data_AF-A0A7S1WDD8-F1
#
_entry.id   AF-A0A7S1WDD8-F1
#
_cell.length_a   1.000
_cell.length_b   1.000
_cell.length_c   1.000
_cell.angle_alpha   90.00
_cell.angle_beta   90.00
_cell.angle_gamma   90.00
#
_symmetry.space_group_name_H-M   'P 1'
#
loop_
_entity.id
_entity.type
_entity.pdbx_description
1 polymer ?
#
loop_
_entity_poly.entity_id
_entity_poly.type
_entity_poly.pdbx_seq_one_letter_code
_entity_poly.pdbx_strand_id
1 'polypeptide(L)'
;GQYPPRGLALFTLHLAQEERARAFIKVARACPAAATTLLRSRERGDDETSAAQVDDEWRMSLQTAARKGKVTIQDFASLIKHAPQAAMDLMDALTEVPEVKDQQHHPLPIRARLFPNHPCAVSCAYEEDDDWQWTPLRKEYQGGQPWHLDFAPPDAKRGHEVKIRVMKLPGIIAAEVLSGLAETSDLRLFTKLVVHALLMFAWRKLQWVFVAGFVHEA
;
A
#
# COMPACT_ATOMS: atom_id res chain seq x y z
N GLY A 1 8.47 -26.01 15.84
CA GLY A 1 8.80 -24.65 16.27
C GLY A 1 10.26 -24.53 16.61
N GLN A 2 11.15 -24.53 15.62
CA GLN A 2 12.50 -24.00 15.80
C GLN A 2 12.38 -22.48 15.66
N TYR A 3 12.92 -21.76 16.64
CA TYR A 3 13.02 -20.30 16.58
C TYR A 3 13.57 -19.86 15.23
N PRO A 4 13.12 -18.72 14.67
CA PRO A 4 13.70 -18.20 13.43
C PRO A 4 15.23 -18.13 13.62
N PRO A 5 16.01 -18.68 12.67
CA PRO A 5 17.45 -18.80 12.85
C PRO A 5 18.05 -17.44 13.17
N ARG A 6 18.71 -17.34 14.33
CA ARG A 6 19.44 -16.13 14.70
C ARG A 6 20.49 -15.88 13.63
N GLY A 7 20.52 -14.68 13.07
CA GLY A 7 21.50 -14.29 12.05
C GLY A 7 21.07 -14.48 10.59
N LEU A 8 19.78 -14.67 10.29
CA LEU A 8 19.28 -14.64 8.90
C LEU A 8 19.71 -13.37 8.13
N ALA A 9 19.76 -12.23 8.82
CA ALA A 9 20.24 -10.97 8.25
C ALA A 9 21.69 -11.08 7.71
N LEU A 10 22.55 -11.91 8.31
CA LEU A 10 23.94 -12.10 7.87
C LEU A 10 24.03 -12.69 6.46
N PHE A 11 23.09 -13.55 6.09
CA PHE A 11 23.04 -14.17 4.76
C PHE A 11 22.53 -13.21 3.69
N THR A 12 21.86 -12.13 4.08
CA THR A 12 21.32 -11.14 3.15
C THR A 12 22.17 -9.89 3.01
N LEU A 13 23.15 -9.67 3.91
CA LEU A 13 24.05 -8.51 3.87
C LEU A 13 24.75 -8.36 2.51
N HIS A 14 25.20 -9.47 1.94
CA HIS A 14 25.96 -9.47 0.68
C HIS A 14 25.12 -9.68 -0.57
N LEU A 15 23.80 -9.86 -0.43
CA LEU A 15 22.92 -10.03 -1.59
C LEU A 15 22.74 -8.71 -2.32
N ALA A 16 22.79 -8.75 -3.65
CA ALA A 16 22.42 -7.61 -4.48
C ALA A 16 20.96 -7.22 -4.21
N GLN A 17 20.63 -5.94 -4.44
CA GLN A 17 19.31 -5.37 -4.14
C GLN A 17 18.16 -6.17 -4.77
N GLU A 18 18.32 -6.73 -5.97
CA GLU A 18 17.29 -7.55 -6.62
C GLU A 18 17.16 -8.96 -6.03
N GLU A 19 18.28 -9.52 -5.56
CA GLU A 19 18.33 -10.87 -4.99
C GLU A 19 17.71 -10.90 -3.59
N ARG A 20 17.82 -9.80 -2.84
CA ARG A 20 17.18 -9.61 -1.54
C ARG A 20 15.66 -9.84 -1.63
N ALA A 21 14.97 -9.21 -2.58
CA ALA A 21 13.53 -9.40 -2.73
C ALA A 21 13.14 -10.86 -3.01
N ARG A 22 13.90 -11.54 -3.88
CA ARG A 22 13.70 -12.99 -4.14
C ARG A 22 13.97 -13.84 -2.90
N ALA A 23 15.01 -13.51 -2.15
CA ALA A 23 15.34 -14.18 -0.90
C ALA A 23 14.20 -14.01 0.12
N PHE A 24 13.63 -12.81 0.23
CA PHE A 24 12.46 -12.55 1.08
C PHE A 24 11.27 -13.45 0.68
N ILE A 25 10.87 -13.49 -0.59
CA ILE A 25 9.75 -14.35 -1.05
C ILE A 25 10.04 -15.82 -0.76
N LYS A 26 11.28 -16.28 -1.02
CA LYS A 26 11.71 -17.65 -0.76
C LYS A 26 11.64 -18.00 0.72
N VAL A 27 12.13 -17.11 1.59
CA VAL A 27 12.08 -17.27 3.05
C VAL A 27 10.63 -17.24 3.55
N ALA A 28 9.80 -16.32 3.06
CA ALA A 28 8.40 -16.22 3.46
C ALA A 28 7.60 -17.47 3.12
N ARG A 29 7.87 -18.10 1.96
CA ARG A 29 7.25 -19.39 1.59
C ARG A 29 7.76 -20.56 2.42
N ALA A 30 9.06 -20.60 2.72
CA ALA A 30 9.66 -21.72 3.45
C ALA A 30 9.45 -21.63 4.98
N CYS A 31 9.49 -20.42 5.53
CA CYS A 31 9.38 -20.13 6.95
C CYS A 31 8.76 -18.73 7.17
N PRO A 32 7.41 -18.63 7.17
CA PRO A 32 6.70 -17.35 7.31
C PRO A 32 7.14 -16.49 8.51
N ALA A 33 7.38 -17.13 9.66
CA ALA A 33 7.80 -16.44 10.88
C ALA A 33 9.19 -15.77 10.77
N ALA A 34 10.08 -16.35 9.96
CA ALA A 34 11.42 -15.82 9.75
C ALA A 34 11.45 -14.62 8.79
N ALA A 35 10.49 -14.53 7.87
CA ALA A 35 10.44 -13.45 6.89
C ALA A 35 10.22 -12.08 7.54
N THR A 36 9.37 -12.00 8.56
CA THR A 36 9.14 -10.75 9.31
C THR A 36 10.39 -10.30 10.05
N THR A 37 11.14 -11.24 10.65
CA THR A 37 12.42 -10.92 11.31
C THR A 37 13.52 -10.53 10.34
N LEU A 38 13.38 -10.86 9.05
CA LEU A 38 14.34 -10.49 8.02
C LEU A 38 14.17 -9.02 7.60
N LEU A 39 12.92 -8.55 7.49
CA LEU A 39 12.59 -7.20 7.01
C LEU A 39 12.72 -6.11 8.06
N ARG A 40 12.59 -6.44 9.34
CA ARG A 40 12.53 -5.44 10.41
C ARG A 40 13.90 -5.33 11.07
N SER A 41 14.43 -4.11 11.11
CA SER A 41 15.66 -3.85 11.85
C SER A 41 15.41 -4.11 13.34
N ARG A 42 16.39 -4.73 14.00
CA ARG A 42 16.38 -4.86 15.45
C ARG A 42 16.93 -3.56 16.03
N GLU A 43 16.17 -2.48 15.93
CA GLU A 43 16.52 -1.27 16.68
C GLU A 43 16.55 -1.60 18.17
N ARG A 44 17.63 -1.17 18.81
CA ARG A 44 18.08 -1.64 20.12
C ARG A 44 17.44 -0.90 21.29
N GLY A 45 16.25 -0.32 21.08
CA GLY A 45 15.50 0.42 22.08
C GLY A 45 14.45 -0.48 22.72
N ASP A 46 14.44 -0.57 24.05
CA ASP A 46 13.60 -1.46 24.88
C ASP A 46 12.08 -1.16 24.84
N ASP A 47 11.59 -0.42 23.85
CA ASP A 47 10.16 -0.10 23.71
C ASP A 47 9.46 -1.18 22.85
N GLU A 48 9.17 -2.33 23.48
CA GLU A 48 8.56 -3.53 22.87
C GLU A 48 7.20 -3.27 22.17
N THR A 49 6.58 -2.11 22.39
CA THR A 49 5.23 -1.79 21.88
C THR A 49 5.20 -1.12 20.50
N SER A 50 6.31 -0.60 19.99
CA SER A 50 6.34 -0.05 18.63
C SER A 50 6.61 -1.17 17.64
N ALA A 51 5.61 -1.56 16.85
CA ALA A 51 5.78 -2.53 15.77
C ALA A 51 6.95 -2.07 14.87
N ALA A 52 8.09 -2.78 14.95
CA ALA A 52 9.32 -2.38 14.28
C ALA A 52 9.05 -2.14 12.79
N GLN A 53 9.49 -0.98 12.30
CA GLN A 53 9.32 -0.60 10.91
C GLN A 53 10.16 -1.51 9.99
N VAL A 54 9.71 -1.66 8.74
CA VAL A 54 10.52 -2.32 7.71
C VAL A 54 11.76 -1.46 7.47
N ASP A 55 12.94 -2.09 7.55
CA ASP A 55 14.23 -1.49 7.31
C ASP A 55 14.30 -0.81 5.94
N ASP A 56 14.94 0.36 5.86
CA ASP A 56 14.94 1.19 4.65
C ASP A 56 15.64 0.51 3.47
N GLU A 57 16.70 -0.28 3.70
CA GLU A 57 17.37 -1.00 2.62
C GLU A 57 16.46 -2.08 2.03
N TRP A 58 15.72 -2.78 2.90
CA TRP A 58 14.73 -3.76 2.48
C TRP A 58 13.56 -3.12 1.75
N ARG A 59 13.09 -1.98 2.23
CA ARG A 59 12.04 -1.19 1.57
C ARG A 59 12.46 -0.82 0.15
N MET A 60 13.63 -0.19 -0.01
CA MET A 60 14.18 0.16 -1.32
C MET A 60 14.34 -1.07 -2.22
N SER A 61 14.85 -2.18 -1.68
CA SER A 61 15.02 -3.42 -2.43
C SER A 61 13.70 -3.96 -2.98
N LEU A 62 12.68 -4.09 -2.12
CA LEU A 62 11.37 -4.62 -2.50
C LEU A 62 10.67 -3.72 -3.52
N GLN A 63 10.78 -2.40 -3.37
CA GLN A 63 10.20 -1.45 -4.33
C GLN A 63 10.87 -1.50 -5.70
N THR A 64 12.21 -1.54 -5.74
CA THR A 64 12.94 -1.70 -7.01
C THR A 64 12.59 -3.03 -7.68
N ALA A 65 12.46 -4.10 -6.90
CA ALA A 65 12.07 -5.40 -7.41
C ALA A 65 10.64 -5.41 -7.94
N ALA A 66 9.67 -4.78 -7.26
CA ALA A 66 8.29 -4.63 -7.73
C ALA A 66 8.22 -3.85 -9.05
N ARG A 67 8.91 -2.71 -9.15
CA ARG A 67 9.00 -1.91 -10.38
C ARG A 67 9.58 -2.69 -11.56
N LYS A 68 10.55 -3.58 -11.31
CA LYS A 68 11.17 -4.45 -12.32
C LYS A 68 10.38 -5.75 -12.59
N GLY A 69 9.19 -5.90 -12.01
CA GLY A 69 8.37 -7.11 -12.15
C GLY A 69 8.97 -8.38 -11.53
N LYS A 70 9.91 -8.23 -10.58
CA LYS A 70 10.52 -9.35 -9.85
C LYS A 70 9.72 -9.75 -8.61
N VAL A 71 8.89 -8.85 -8.09
CA VAL A 71 7.81 -9.15 -7.14
C VAL A 71 6.51 -8.99 -7.90
N THR A 72 5.77 -10.08 -8.05
CA THR A 72 4.55 -10.13 -8.85
C THR A 72 3.30 -10.16 -7.98
N ILE A 73 2.14 -9.95 -8.61
CA ILE A 73 0.84 -10.14 -7.97
C ILE A 73 0.62 -11.58 -7.51
N GLN A 74 1.13 -12.55 -8.26
CA GLN A 74 1.06 -13.96 -7.86
C GLN A 74 1.88 -14.23 -6.60
N ASP A 75 3.05 -13.59 -6.46
CA ASP A 75 3.84 -13.67 -5.23
C ASP A 75 3.06 -13.08 -4.06
N PHE A 76 2.46 -11.90 -4.24
CA PHE A 76 1.68 -11.24 -3.20
C PHE A 76 0.44 -12.05 -2.78
N ALA A 77 -0.35 -12.53 -3.74
CA ALA A 77 -1.51 -13.39 -3.49
C ALA A 77 -1.12 -14.69 -2.78
N SER A 78 0.00 -15.31 -3.19
CA SER A 78 0.57 -16.48 -2.53
C SER A 78 0.94 -16.18 -1.07
N LEU A 79 1.54 -15.02 -0.79
CA LEU A 79 1.86 -14.60 0.58
C LEU A 79 0.60 -14.37 1.42
N ILE A 80 -0.46 -13.78 0.88
CA ILE A 80 -1.73 -13.62 1.63
C ILE A 80 -2.27 -14.97 2.12
N LYS A 81 -2.16 -16.01 1.29
CA LYS A 81 -2.64 -17.36 1.61
C LYS A 81 -1.73 -18.11 2.58
N HIS A 82 -0.42 -18.00 2.43
CA HIS A 82 0.53 -18.89 3.13
C HIS A 82 1.38 -18.19 4.20
N ALA A 83 1.54 -16.88 4.12
CA ALA A 83 2.35 -16.07 5.02
C ALA A 83 1.74 -14.67 5.25
N PRO A 84 0.54 -14.56 5.86
CA PRO A 84 -0.18 -13.29 5.97
C PRO A 84 0.62 -12.15 6.60
N GLN A 85 1.46 -12.47 7.60
CA GLN A 85 2.34 -11.49 8.23
C GLN A 85 3.39 -10.94 7.25
N ALA A 86 3.99 -11.81 6.42
CA ALA A 86 4.94 -11.38 5.39
C ALA A 86 4.23 -10.59 4.27
N ALA A 87 2.97 -10.91 3.97
CA ALA A 87 2.15 -10.09 3.07
C ALA A 87 1.90 -8.68 3.63
N MET A 88 1.61 -8.57 4.93
CA MET A 88 1.51 -7.26 5.61
C MET A 88 2.81 -6.48 5.56
N ASP A 89 3.94 -7.13 5.84
CA ASP A 89 5.25 -6.48 5.80
C ASP A 89 5.61 -6.04 4.37
N LEU A 90 5.29 -6.85 3.36
CA LEU A 90 5.46 -6.50 1.95
C LEU A 90 4.56 -5.31 1.56
N MET A 91 3.29 -5.28 2.00
CA MET A 91 2.43 -4.11 1.79
C MET A 91 3.01 -2.86 2.42
N ASP A 92 3.46 -2.94 3.67
CA ASP A 92 4.07 -1.78 4.35
C ASP A 92 5.34 -1.32 3.64
N ALA A 93 6.15 -2.24 3.11
CA ALA A 93 7.34 -1.90 2.33
C ALA A 93 7.02 -1.24 0.97
N LEU A 94 5.96 -1.70 0.32
CA LEU A 94 5.53 -1.18 -0.98
C LEU A 94 4.63 0.05 -0.87
N THR A 95 4.15 0.38 0.33
CA THR A 95 3.33 1.57 0.59
C THR A 95 4.21 2.73 1.01
N GLU A 96 4.30 3.75 0.17
CA GLU A 96 5.14 4.92 0.44
C GLU A 96 4.30 6.20 0.54
N VAL A 97 4.76 7.15 1.35
CA VAL A 97 4.30 8.53 1.29
C VAL A 97 5.04 9.19 0.12
N PRO A 98 4.34 9.57 -0.97
CA PRO A 98 5.02 10.17 -2.12
C PRO A 98 5.77 11.44 -1.70
N GLU A 99 6.92 11.68 -2.33
CA GLU A 99 7.67 12.92 -2.12
C GLU A 99 6.94 14.08 -2.80
N VAL A 100 6.28 14.92 -2.01
CA VAL A 100 5.54 16.08 -2.50
C VAL A 100 6.49 17.27 -2.60
N LYS A 101 6.74 17.76 -3.83
CA LYS A 101 7.65 18.90 -4.09
C LYS A 101 7.21 20.21 -3.41
N ASP A 102 5.90 20.42 -3.27
CA ASP A 102 5.31 21.57 -2.55
C ASP A 102 4.11 21.10 -1.72
N GLN A 103 4.35 20.79 -0.44
CA GLN A 103 3.31 20.36 0.49
C GLN A 103 2.25 21.45 0.76
N GLN A 104 2.54 22.72 0.45
CA GLN A 104 1.62 23.84 0.64
C GLN A 104 0.74 24.12 -0.58
N HIS A 105 0.93 23.37 -1.67
CA HIS A 105 0.13 23.52 -2.87
C HIS A 105 -1.19 22.74 -2.74
N HIS A 106 -2.30 23.46 -2.62
CA HIS A 106 -3.67 22.94 -2.46
C HIS A 106 -3.93 22.13 -1.16
N PRO A 107 -3.72 22.71 0.03
CA PRO A 107 -4.11 22.03 1.26
C PRO A 107 -5.63 21.88 1.28
N LEU A 108 -6.17 20.79 1.82
CA LEU A 108 -7.63 20.67 1.96
C LEU A 108 -8.11 21.50 3.16
N PRO A 109 -9.31 22.08 3.14
CA PRO A 109 -9.77 22.90 4.24
C PRO A 109 -9.90 22.04 5.50
N ILE A 110 -9.56 22.58 6.68
CA ILE A 110 -9.64 21.86 7.97
C ILE A 110 -11.03 21.24 8.18
N ARG A 111 -12.07 21.86 7.62
CA ARG A 111 -13.43 21.33 7.57
C ARG A 111 -13.96 21.45 6.14
N ALA A 112 -14.07 20.32 5.44
CA ALA A 112 -14.87 20.21 4.23
C ALA A 112 -16.23 19.62 4.59
N ARG A 113 -17.33 20.25 4.16
CA ARG A 113 -18.65 19.64 4.26
C ARG A 113 -18.87 18.82 2.99
N LEU A 114 -18.69 17.50 3.12
CA LEU A 114 -18.94 16.58 2.03
C LEU A 114 -20.42 16.21 2.05
N PHE A 115 -21.12 16.51 0.97
CA PHE A 115 -22.50 16.08 0.83
C PHE A 115 -22.55 14.55 0.64
N PRO A 116 -23.57 13.85 1.15
CA PRO A 116 -23.69 12.38 1.03
C PRO A 116 -23.61 11.85 -0.41
N ASN A 117 -23.95 12.69 -1.39
CA ASN A 117 -23.90 12.37 -2.82
C ASN A 117 -22.69 13.00 -3.54
N HIS A 118 -21.74 13.58 -2.78
CA HIS A 118 -20.54 14.13 -3.40
C HIS A 118 -19.69 12.96 -3.88
N PRO A 119 -19.16 12.98 -5.13
CA PRO A 119 -18.27 11.93 -5.66
C PRO A 119 -16.98 11.74 -4.84
N CYS A 120 -16.76 12.58 -3.82
CA CYS A 120 -15.53 12.71 -3.04
C CYS A 120 -15.78 12.60 -1.52
N ALA A 121 -16.93 12.05 -1.10
CA ALA A 121 -17.13 11.67 0.30
C ALA A 121 -15.91 10.86 0.77
N VAL A 122 -15.19 11.32 1.81
CA VAL A 122 -13.86 10.81 2.19
C VAL A 122 -13.90 9.30 2.31
N SER A 123 -13.49 8.65 1.24
CA SER A 123 -13.33 7.22 1.14
C SER A 123 -11.85 7.02 0.90
N CYS A 124 -11.22 6.08 1.61
CA CYS A 124 -9.98 5.49 1.10
C CYS A 124 -10.32 4.89 -0.26
N ALA A 125 -10.03 5.61 -1.33
CA ALA A 125 -10.29 5.21 -2.70
C ALA A 125 -8.94 5.01 -3.36
N TYR A 126 -8.76 3.84 -3.97
CA TYR A 126 -7.65 3.61 -4.85
C TYR A 126 -7.84 4.44 -6.12
N GLU A 127 -6.75 5.02 -6.62
CA GLU A 127 -6.72 5.75 -7.86
C GLU A 127 -5.43 5.45 -8.61
N GLU A 128 -5.53 5.20 -9.91
CA GLU A 128 -4.38 4.95 -10.75
C GLU A 128 -3.72 6.29 -11.08
N ASP A 129 -2.42 6.38 -10.80
CA ASP A 129 -1.62 7.57 -11.11
C ASP A 129 -0.15 7.15 -11.29
N ASP A 130 0.50 7.69 -12.32
CA ASP A 130 1.86 7.30 -12.71
C ASP A 130 2.92 8.16 -12.01
N ASP A 131 2.64 9.46 -11.81
CA ASP A 131 3.60 10.44 -11.31
C ASP A 131 2.88 11.70 -10.77
N TRP A 132 3.10 12.02 -9.49
CA TRP A 132 2.60 13.25 -8.88
C TRP A 132 3.60 14.38 -9.14
N GLN A 133 3.48 15.04 -10.29
CA GLN A 133 4.37 16.12 -10.68
C GLN A 133 3.65 17.47 -10.76
N TRP A 134 3.88 18.31 -9.75
CA TRP A 134 3.56 19.72 -9.88
C TRP A 134 4.57 20.44 -10.76
N THR A 135 4.11 21.06 -11.85
CA THR A 135 4.94 21.88 -12.73
C THR A 135 4.55 23.36 -12.60
N PRO A 136 5.36 24.20 -11.93
CA PRO A 136 5.05 25.62 -11.70
C PRO A 136 4.75 26.40 -12.98
N LEU A 137 5.40 26.01 -14.09
CA LEU A 137 5.35 26.72 -15.36
C LEU A 137 4.03 26.55 -16.11
N ARG A 138 3.31 25.43 -15.89
CA ARG A 138 2.06 25.16 -16.62
C ARG A 138 0.80 25.54 -15.85
N LYS A 139 0.89 25.73 -14.52
CA LYS A 139 -0.29 25.80 -13.63
C LYS A 139 -1.27 24.63 -13.83
N GLU A 140 -0.81 23.55 -14.44
CA GLU A 140 -1.56 22.33 -14.68
C GLU A 140 -1.14 21.33 -13.62
N TYR A 141 -2.11 20.85 -12.85
CA TYR A 141 -1.93 19.80 -11.89
C TYR A 141 -1.91 18.46 -12.64
N GLN A 142 -0.75 17.81 -12.68
CA GLN A 142 -0.62 16.42 -13.12
C GLN A 142 -0.51 15.57 -11.86
N GLY A 143 -1.53 14.75 -11.61
CA GLY A 143 -1.51 13.77 -10.53
C GLY A 143 -2.44 14.06 -9.34
N GLY A 144 -3.65 14.55 -9.61
CA GLY A 144 -4.72 14.37 -8.64
C GLY A 144 -6.06 14.94 -9.06
N GLN A 145 -7.03 14.73 -8.20
CA GLN A 145 -8.43 14.84 -8.58
C GLN A 145 -8.93 16.28 -8.68
N PRO A 146 -9.90 16.55 -9.58
CA PRO A 146 -10.56 17.85 -9.68
C PRO A 146 -11.09 18.36 -8.34
N TRP A 147 -11.56 17.46 -7.48
CA TRP A 147 -12.11 17.85 -6.18
C TRP A 147 -11.07 18.44 -5.23
N HIS A 148 -9.79 18.10 -5.35
CA HIS A 148 -8.74 18.78 -4.57
C HIS A 148 -8.73 20.28 -4.85
N LEU A 149 -8.95 20.67 -6.12
CA LEU A 149 -9.05 22.07 -6.53
C LEU A 149 -10.34 22.71 -6.04
N ASP A 150 -11.45 21.98 -6.08
CA ASP A 150 -12.77 22.48 -5.65
C ASP A 150 -12.82 22.76 -4.14
N PHE A 151 -12.14 21.94 -3.33
CA PHE A 151 -12.15 22.09 -1.89
C PHE A 151 -11.02 22.95 -1.35
N ALA A 152 -9.88 23.07 -2.05
CA ALA A 152 -8.74 23.85 -1.57
C ALA A 152 -9.16 25.27 -1.17
N PRO A 153 -8.88 25.73 0.07
CA PRO A 153 -9.22 27.06 0.48
C PRO A 153 -8.37 28.07 -0.30
N PRO A 154 -8.91 29.28 -0.59
CA PRO A 154 -8.16 30.33 -1.28
C PRO A 154 -6.94 30.82 -0.47
N ASP A 155 -6.91 30.55 0.84
CA ASP A 155 -5.77 30.79 1.73
C ASP A 155 -5.24 29.46 2.28
N ALA A 156 -4.00 29.11 1.91
CA ALA A 156 -3.34 27.88 2.34
C ALA A 156 -3.23 27.75 3.87
N LYS A 157 -3.21 28.86 4.61
CA LYS A 157 -3.18 28.86 6.09
C LYS A 157 -4.42 28.25 6.73
N ARG A 158 -5.52 28.14 5.98
CA ARG A 158 -6.80 27.56 6.43
C ARG A 158 -6.95 26.09 6.02
N GLY A 159 -5.92 25.54 5.39
CA GLY A 159 -5.90 24.15 4.97
C GLY A 159 -5.14 23.24 5.93
N HIS A 160 -5.30 21.94 5.73
CA HIS A 160 -4.63 20.85 6.38
C HIS A 160 -4.05 19.92 5.33
N GLU A 161 -2.89 19.36 5.63
CA GLU A 161 -2.19 18.44 4.75
C GLU A 161 -2.91 17.09 4.71
N VAL A 162 -3.13 16.55 3.51
CA VAL A 162 -3.67 15.21 3.33
C VAL A 162 -2.52 14.24 3.29
N LYS A 163 -2.56 13.22 4.15
CA LYS A 163 -1.59 12.13 4.11
C LYS A 163 -1.96 11.18 2.97
N ILE A 164 -1.28 11.30 1.84
CA ILE A 164 -1.39 10.36 0.72
C ILE A 164 -0.41 9.20 0.94
N ARG A 165 -0.85 8.01 0.54
CA ARG A 165 -0.02 6.80 0.51
C ARG A 165 -0.23 6.09 -0.82
N VAL A 166 0.85 5.65 -1.44
CA VAL A 166 0.84 4.99 -2.76
C VAL A 166 1.38 3.57 -2.61
N MET A 167 0.63 2.58 -3.11
CA MET A 167 1.06 1.19 -3.16
C MET A 167 1.81 0.92 -4.46
N LYS A 168 3.12 0.67 -4.39
CA LYS A 168 4.03 0.52 -5.54
C LYS A 168 4.03 -0.89 -6.17
N LEU A 169 2.93 -1.64 -6.09
CA LEU A 169 2.77 -2.95 -6.73
C LEU A 169 1.80 -2.87 -7.91
N PRO A 170 2.28 -2.93 -9.17
CA PRO A 170 1.41 -2.86 -10.33
C PRO A 170 0.39 -4.01 -10.37
N GLY A 171 -0.87 -3.70 -10.70
CA GLY A 171 -1.93 -4.70 -10.81
C GLY A 171 -2.47 -5.21 -9.48
N ILE A 172 -2.32 -4.46 -8.38
CA ILE A 172 -2.76 -4.89 -7.04
C ILE A 172 -4.24 -5.28 -6.98
N ILE A 173 -5.07 -4.65 -7.82
CA ILE A 173 -6.48 -5.02 -8.00
C ILE A 173 -6.53 -6.19 -9.00
N ALA A 174 -6.35 -7.39 -8.47
CA ALA A 174 -6.40 -8.64 -9.23
C ALA A 174 -7.31 -9.65 -8.54
N ALA A 175 -7.92 -10.54 -9.34
CA ALA A 175 -8.85 -11.56 -8.83
C ALA A 175 -8.18 -12.50 -7.83
N GLU A 176 -6.91 -12.83 -8.04
CA GLU A 176 -6.11 -13.69 -7.16
C GLU A 176 -5.84 -13.05 -5.80
N VAL A 177 -5.66 -11.73 -5.77
CA VAL A 177 -5.51 -10.97 -4.52
C VAL A 177 -6.84 -10.94 -3.77
N LEU A 178 -7.95 -10.68 -4.47
CA LEU A 178 -9.28 -10.68 -3.88
C LEU A 178 -9.66 -12.07 -3.34
N SER A 179 -9.40 -13.14 -4.09
CA SER A 179 -9.57 -14.53 -3.62
C SER A 179 -8.69 -14.80 -2.40
N GLY A 180 -7.42 -14.40 -2.42
CA GLY A 180 -6.52 -14.52 -1.27
C GLY A 180 -7.06 -13.82 -0.02
N LEU A 181 -7.57 -12.59 -0.17
CA LEU A 181 -8.18 -11.85 0.94
C LEU A 181 -9.48 -12.50 1.43
N ALA A 182 -10.31 -13.05 0.55
CA ALA A 182 -11.54 -13.74 0.93
C ALA A 182 -11.27 -15.06 1.69
N GLU A 183 -10.17 -15.74 1.37
CA GLU A 183 -9.81 -17.05 1.95
C GLU A 183 -8.91 -16.95 3.19
N THR A 184 -8.30 -15.78 3.44
CA THR A 184 -7.35 -15.63 4.56
C THR A 184 -8.08 -15.63 5.91
N SER A 185 -7.52 -16.35 6.89
CA SER A 185 -8.01 -16.34 8.27
C SER A 185 -7.43 -15.19 9.10
N ASP A 186 -6.39 -14.51 8.61
CA ASP A 186 -5.73 -13.42 9.34
C ASP A 186 -6.42 -12.08 9.09
N LEU A 187 -7.37 -11.74 9.95
CA LEU A 187 -8.16 -10.51 9.86
C LEU A 187 -7.31 -9.24 10.00
N ARG A 188 -6.07 -9.33 10.49
CA ARG A 188 -5.18 -8.16 10.63
C ARG A 188 -4.81 -7.57 9.27
N LEU A 189 -4.84 -8.36 8.20
CA LEU A 189 -4.67 -7.85 6.83
C LEU A 189 -5.67 -6.74 6.50
N PHE A 190 -6.92 -6.88 6.95
CA PHE A 190 -7.96 -5.90 6.69
C PHE A 190 -7.72 -4.59 7.43
N THR A 191 -6.97 -4.58 8.54
CA THR A 191 -6.63 -3.31 9.23
C THR A 191 -5.71 -2.39 8.40
N LYS A 192 -5.11 -2.89 7.31
CA LYS A 192 -4.22 -2.12 6.45
C LYS A 192 -5.02 -1.19 5.52
N LEU A 193 -4.63 0.09 5.51
CA LEU A 193 -5.24 1.13 4.66
C LEU A 193 -5.29 0.74 3.18
N VAL A 194 -4.24 0.07 2.67
CA VAL A 194 -4.19 -0.39 1.27
C VAL A 194 -5.28 -1.42 0.98
N VAL A 195 -5.53 -2.36 1.89
CA VAL A 195 -6.59 -3.37 1.73
C VAL A 195 -7.96 -2.70 1.74
N HIS A 196 -8.20 -1.77 2.66
CA HIS A 196 -9.44 -0.98 2.66
C HIS A 196 -9.64 -0.23 1.33
N ALA A 197 -8.61 0.47 0.84
CA ALA A 197 -8.69 1.22 -0.42
C ALA A 197 -8.97 0.30 -1.62
N LEU A 198 -8.32 -0.87 -1.66
CA LEU A 198 -8.51 -1.88 -2.69
C LEU A 198 -9.94 -2.43 -2.70
N LEU A 199 -10.46 -2.83 -1.54
CA LEU A 199 -11.82 -3.40 -1.44
C LEU A 199 -12.89 -2.36 -1.80
N MET A 200 -12.72 -1.12 -1.33
CA MET A 200 -13.61 -0.01 -1.67
C MET A 200 -13.63 0.25 -3.17
N PHE A 201 -12.46 0.24 -3.82
CA PHE A 201 -12.36 0.42 -5.26
C PHE A 201 -12.99 -0.74 -6.03
N ALA A 202 -12.64 -1.98 -5.69
CA ALA A 202 -13.19 -3.17 -6.33
C ALA A 202 -14.72 -3.20 -6.22
N TRP A 203 -15.26 -2.92 -5.03
CA TRP A 203 -16.70 -2.82 -4.82
C TRP A 203 -17.35 -1.76 -5.69
N ARG A 204 -16.81 -0.54 -5.74
CA ARG A 204 -17.34 0.56 -6.57
C ARG A 204 -17.37 0.23 -8.06
N LYS A 205 -16.39 -0.56 -8.55
CA LYS A 205 -16.37 -0.99 -9.96
C LYS A 205 -17.34 -2.13 -10.24
N LEU A 206 -17.51 -3.04 -9.28
CA LEU A 206 -18.35 -4.24 -9.46
C LEU A 206 -19.82 -4.04 -9.06
N GLN A 207 -20.17 -3.01 -8.28
CA GLN A 207 -21.54 -2.79 -7.78
C GLN A 207 -22.60 -2.84 -8.88
N TRP A 208 -22.30 -2.31 -10.08
CA TRP A 208 -23.21 -2.30 -11.21
C TRP A 208 -23.48 -3.70 -11.79
N VAL A 209 -22.49 -4.58 -11.74
CA VAL A 209 -22.63 -5.98 -12.18
C VAL A 209 -23.63 -6.71 -11.27
N PHE A 210 -23.54 -6.49 -9.96
CA PHE A 210 -24.48 -7.06 -9.00
C PHE A 210 -25.90 -6.53 -9.22
N VAL A 211 -26.07 -5.21 -9.38
CA VAL A 211 -27.38 -4.60 -9.64
C VAL A 211 -27.99 -5.14 -10.95
N ALA A 212 -27.20 -5.26 -12.02
CA ALA A 212 -27.66 -5.80 -13.29
C ALA A 212 -28.09 -7.27 -13.17
N GLY A 213 -27.35 -8.08 -12.40
CA GLY A 213 -27.71 -9.47 -12.12
C GLY A 213 -29.04 -9.60 -11.39
N PHE A 214 -29.26 -8.79 -10.34
CA PHE A 214 -30.53 -8.79 -9.61
C PHE A 214 -31.73 -8.37 -10.46
N VAL A 215 -31.56 -7.44 -11.40
CA VAL A 215 -32.64 -7.02 -12.32
C VAL A 215 -32.97 -8.11 -13.33
N HIS A 216 -32.02 -8.96 -13.71
CA HIS A 216 -32.27 -10.07 -14.65
C HIS A 216 -32.94 -11.28 -13.97
N GLU A 217 -32.79 -11.44 -12.66
CA GLU A 217 -33.41 -12.53 -11.90
C GLU A 217 -34.82 -12.20 -11.37
N ALA A 218 -35.22 -10.92 -11.38
CA ALA A 218 -36.53 -10.43 -10.94
C ALA A 218 -37.55 -10.32 -12.07
#